data_AF-A0A2G9RQ61-F1
#
_entry.id   AF-A0A2G9RQ61-F1
#
_cell.length_a   1.000
_cell.length_b   1.000
_cell.length_c   1.000
_cell.angle_alpha   90.00
_cell.angle_beta   90.00
_cell.angle_gamma   90.00
#
_symmetry.space_group_name_H-M   'P 1'
#
loop_
_entity.id
_entity.type
_entity.pdbx_description
1 polymer ?
#
loop_
_entity_poly.entity_id
_entity_poly.type
_entity_poly.pdbx_seq_one_letter_code
_entity_poly.pdbx_strand_id
1 'polypeptide(L)'
;MVFLLCTMLLVALSIEAAPQKDQITYLPGLEKQPSFLQYSGYLNVPGGKNFHYWFVESQKDPSSSPVVLWLNGGPGCSSLDGFLTGHGPFLVQEGGNTLKSNPHSWNTIANMLYLETPAGVGYSYSDDKSYQINDTQGIAIGNGLTDYEINDNSLLYFAYYHGLIDT
;
A
#
# COMPACT_ATOMS: atom_id res chain seq x y z
N MET A 1 20.33 -36.26 34.77
CA MET A 1 20.77 -34.88 34.44
C MET A 1 20.71 -34.59 32.93
N VAL A 2 19.75 -35.19 32.20
CA VAL A 2 19.59 -35.01 30.73
C VAL A 2 18.16 -34.59 30.34
N PHE A 3 17.17 -34.76 31.24
CA PHE A 3 15.78 -34.38 31.00
C PHE A 3 15.45 -32.90 31.27
N LEU A 4 16.38 -32.12 31.82
CA LEU A 4 16.15 -30.73 32.23
C LEU A 4 16.70 -29.69 31.23
N LEU A 5 17.38 -30.13 30.15
CA LEU A 5 17.98 -29.23 29.16
C LEU A 5 17.10 -28.98 27.93
N CYS A 6 16.04 -29.76 27.71
CA CYS A 6 15.16 -29.60 26.54
C CYS A 6 13.99 -28.62 26.73
N THR A 7 13.81 -28.05 27.94
CA THR A 7 12.72 -27.10 28.21
C THR A 7 13.11 -25.63 28.04
N MET A 8 14.37 -25.31 27.73
CA MET A 8 14.88 -23.94 27.60
C MET A 8 15.41 -23.60 26.20
N LEU A 9 14.72 -23.98 25.12
CA LEU A 9 14.89 -23.27 23.84
C LEU A 9 13.71 -23.48 22.87
N LEU A 10 12.49 -23.37 23.38
CA LEU A 10 11.36 -22.92 22.57
C LEU A 10 11.18 -21.43 22.85
N VAL A 11 12.17 -20.62 22.47
CA VAL A 11 11.86 -19.24 22.10
C VAL A 11 11.05 -19.39 20.82
N ALA A 12 9.73 -19.45 20.97
CA ALA A 12 8.85 -19.16 19.86
C ALA A 12 9.27 -17.75 19.41
N LEU A 13 10.07 -17.69 18.34
CA LEU A 13 10.12 -16.50 17.52
C LEU A 13 8.69 -16.33 17.04
N SER A 14 7.91 -15.51 17.75
CA SER A 14 6.66 -15.00 17.26
C SER A 14 7.03 -14.27 15.97
N ILE A 15 6.83 -14.93 14.84
CA ILE A 15 6.88 -14.27 13.54
C ILE A 15 5.61 -13.42 13.51
N GLU A 16 5.71 -12.21 14.04
CA GLU A 16 4.66 -11.20 13.91
C GLU A 16 4.66 -10.71 12.46
N ALA A 17 3.52 -10.81 11.77
CA ALA A 17 3.38 -10.39 10.37
C ALA A 17 3.70 -8.90 10.18
N ALA A 18 3.34 -8.07 11.16
CA ALA A 18 3.67 -6.65 11.25
C ALA A 18 3.77 -6.21 12.73
N PRO A 19 4.46 -5.10 13.05
CA PRO A 19 4.68 -4.67 14.43
C PRO A 19 3.37 -4.43 15.18
N GLN A 20 3.19 -5.07 16.33
CA GLN A 20 1.98 -4.94 17.16
C GLN A 20 1.63 -3.48 17.52
N LYS A 21 2.65 -2.63 17.70
CA LYS A 21 2.51 -1.19 17.99
C LYS A 21 1.84 -0.40 16.86
N ASP A 22 1.89 -0.90 15.63
CA ASP A 22 1.34 -0.23 14.45
C ASP A 22 -0.08 -0.74 14.13
N GLN A 23 -0.61 -1.70 14.89
CA GLN A 23 -1.91 -2.30 14.64
C GLN A 23 -3.04 -1.28 14.82
N ILE A 24 -3.90 -1.15 13.79
CA ILE A 24 -5.13 -0.36 13.86
C ILE A 24 -6.22 -1.26 14.45
N THR A 25 -6.62 -0.99 15.68
CA THR A 25 -7.70 -1.71 16.38
C THR A 25 -9.07 -1.11 16.14
N TYR A 26 -9.13 0.17 15.77
CA TYR A 26 -10.35 0.89 15.46
C TYR A 26 -10.11 1.91 14.37
N LEU A 27 -10.86 1.80 13.27
CA LEU A 27 -10.84 2.78 12.18
C LEU A 27 -12.15 3.58 12.15
N PRO A 28 -12.12 4.91 12.35
CA PRO A 28 -13.30 5.77 12.24
C PRO A 28 -13.95 5.72 10.85
N GLY A 29 -15.27 5.89 10.81
CA GLY A 29 -16.04 5.93 9.57
C GLY A 29 -16.51 4.56 9.06
N LEU A 30 -16.02 3.45 9.62
CA LEU A 30 -16.55 2.11 9.34
C LEU A 30 -17.79 1.81 10.19
N GLU A 31 -18.84 1.31 9.55
CA GLU A 31 -20.01 0.75 10.25
C GLU A 31 -19.66 -0.52 11.03
N LYS A 32 -18.71 -1.31 10.51
CA LYS A 32 -18.24 -2.56 11.12
C LYS A 32 -16.72 -2.66 10.97
N GLN A 33 -16.03 -2.93 12.08
CA GLN A 33 -14.59 -3.18 12.06
C GLN A 33 -14.26 -4.49 11.32
N PRO A 34 -13.15 -4.54 10.58
CA PRO A 34 -12.77 -5.72 9.81
C PRO A 34 -12.43 -6.91 10.70
N SER A 35 -12.57 -8.12 10.14
CA SER A 35 -12.11 -9.36 10.77
C SER A 35 -10.64 -9.68 10.48
N PHE A 36 -10.05 -9.05 9.46
CA PHE A 36 -8.63 -9.15 9.13
C PHE A 36 -7.84 -8.07 9.88
N LEU A 37 -6.55 -8.34 10.13
CA LEU A 37 -5.68 -7.38 10.81
C LEU A 37 -5.19 -6.32 9.84
N GLN A 38 -4.97 -5.12 10.37
CA GLN A 38 -4.44 -4.00 9.61
C GLN A 38 -3.50 -3.17 10.48
N TYR A 39 -2.51 -2.59 9.83
CA TYR A 39 -1.38 -1.92 10.46
C TYR A 39 -1.07 -0.65 9.69
N SER A 40 -0.76 0.43 10.41
CA SER A 40 -0.28 1.68 9.83
C SER A 40 0.88 2.21 10.65
N GLY A 41 2.02 2.39 10.00
CA GLY A 41 3.25 2.80 10.66
C GLY A 41 4.26 3.35 9.67
N TYR A 42 5.54 3.27 10.03
CA TYR A 42 6.64 3.77 9.21
C TYR A 42 7.69 2.70 8.97
N LEU A 43 8.14 2.60 7.72
CA LEU A 43 9.35 1.89 7.33
C LEU A 43 10.51 2.89 7.26
N ASN A 44 11.49 2.72 8.14
CA ASN A 44 12.67 3.57 8.19
C ASN A 44 13.70 3.05 7.18
N VAL A 45 14.16 3.91 6.28
CA VAL A 45 15.22 3.59 5.32
C VAL A 45 16.45 4.48 5.53
N PRO A 46 17.66 4.05 5.10
CA PRO A 46 18.87 4.84 5.26
C PRO A 46 18.73 6.27 4.72
N GLY A 47 19.43 7.21 5.35
CA GLY A 47 19.35 8.63 5.00
C GLY A 47 18.21 9.39 5.68
N GLY A 48 17.67 8.87 6.79
CA GLY A 48 16.67 9.58 7.61
C GLY A 48 15.33 9.73 6.90
N LYS A 49 14.94 8.76 6.06
CA LYS A 49 13.65 8.75 5.37
C LYS A 49 12.72 7.74 6.03
N ASN A 50 11.48 8.15 6.21
CA ASN A 50 10.44 7.38 6.90
C ASN A 50 9.23 7.28 5.96
N PHE A 51 9.01 6.09 5.40
CA PHE A 51 7.89 5.85 4.50
C PHE A 51 6.69 5.34 5.28
N HIS A 52 5.58 6.08 5.24
CA HIS A 52 4.31 5.64 5.77
C HIS A 52 3.82 4.42 4.96
N TYR A 53 3.35 3.42 5.69
CA TYR A 53 2.70 2.26 5.10
C TYR A 53 1.34 2.03 5.74
N TRP A 54 0.42 1.48 4.95
CA TRP A 54 -0.78 0.83 5.44
C TRP A 54 -0.82 -0.59 4.91
N PHE A 55 -0.70 -1.55 5.82
CA PHE A 55 -0.75 -2.98 5.52
C PHE A 55 -2.08 -3.56 5.95
N VAL A 56 -2.72 -4.34 5.07
CA VAL A 56 -3.94 -5.09 5.38
C VAL A 56 -3.72 -6.55 5.05
N GLU A 57 -3.96 -7.40 6.04
CA GLU A 57 -3.88 -8.84 5.83
C GLU A 57 -4.95 -9.32 4.85
N SER A 58 -4.69 -10.50 4.28
CA SER A 58 -5.67 -11.17 3.45
C SER A 58 -6.93 -11.49 4.26
N GLN A 59 -8.10 -11.36 3.65
CA GLN A 59 -9.36 -11.77 4.27
C GLN A 59 -9.45 -13.31 4.38
N LYS A 60 -8.62 -14.04 3.63
CA LYS A 60 -8.57 -15.49 3.61
C LYS A 60 -7.14 -15.97 3.79
N ASP A 61 -6.93 -16.80 4.81
CA ASP A 61 -5.67 -17.47 5.12
C ASP A 61 -4.42 -16.55 5.00
N PRO A 62 -4.32 -15.45 5.79
CA PRO A 62 -3.22 -14.48 5.69
C PRO A 62 -1.82 -15.10 5.65
N SER A 63 -1.61 -16.18 6.41
CA SER A 63 -0.30 -16.84 6.53
C SER A 63 0.17 -17.56 5.26
N SER A 64 -0.74 -17.92 4.35
CA SER A 64 -0.42 -18.60 3.08
C SER A 64 -0.67 -17.71 1.85
N SER A 65 -1.39 -16.61 2.02
CA SER A 65 -1.66 -15.62 0.97
C SER A 65 -0.39 -14.83 0.59
N PRO A 66 -0.23 -14.46 -0.70
CA PRO A 66 0.93 -13.68 -1.15
C PRO A 66 0.95 -12.28 -0.52
N VAL A 67 2.13 -11.70 -0.38
CA VAL A 67 2.29 -10.27 -0.09
C VAL A 67 2.40 -9.51 -1.40
N VAL A 68 1.58 -8.48 -1.56
CA VAL A 68 1.54 -7.62 -2.75
C VAL A 68 1.83 -6.19 -2.32
N LEU A 69 2.91 -5.62 -2.84
CA LEU A 69 3.22 -4.20 -2.72
C LEU A 69 2.43 -3.42 -3.76
N TRP A 70 1.77 -2.35 -3.34
CA TRP A 70 1.08 -1.40 -4.20
C TRP A 70 1.71 -0.01 -4.09
N LEU A 71 1.99 0.59 -5.24
CA LEU A 71 2.54 1.94 -5.39
C LEU A 71 1.69 2.72 -6.40
N ASN A 72 1.14 3.87 -5.98
CA ASN A 72 0.59 4.84 -6.93
C ASN A 72 1.72 5.60 -7.64
N GLY A 73 1.42 6.12 -8.84
CA GLY A 73 2.37 6.83 -9.70
C GLY A 73 2.46 8.35 -9.42
N GLY A 74 2.44 9.15 -10.48
CA GLY A 74 2.58 10.61 -10.42
C GLY A 74 3.76 11.09 -11.26
N PRO A 75 4.99 11.19 -10.71
CA PRO A 75 5.46 10.81 -9.37
C PRO A 75 4.93 11.71 -8.23
N GLY A 76 4.87 11.17 -7.01
CA GLY A 76 4.49 11.94 -5.82
C GLY A 76 3.04 11.76 -5.36
N CYS A 77 2.25 10.89 -5.99
CA CYS A 77 0.91 10.58 -5.54
C CYS A 77 0.93 9.55 -4.40
N SER A 78 0.04 9.73 -3.43
CA SER A 78 -0.14 8.80 -2.31
C SER A 78 -0.68 7.45 -2.78
N SER A 79 -0.11 6.36 -2.26
CA SER A 79 -0.64 5.01 -2.44
C SER A 79 -1.93 4.75 -1.64
N LEU A 80 -2.30 5.65 -0.72
CA LEU A 80 -3.59 5.59 -0.05
C LEU A 80 -4.76 5.97 -0.97
N ASP A 81 -4.49 6.55 -2.14
CA ASP A 81 -5.48 6.63 -3.21
C ASP A 81 -5.91 5.22 -3.64
N GLY A 82 -4.97 4.35 -4.05
CA GLY A 82 -5.29 2.95 -4.37
C GLY A 82 -5.99 2.20 -3.22
N PHE A 83 -5.68 2.55 -1.97
CA PHE A 83 -6.37 2.01 -0.80
C PHE A 83 -7.83 2.50 -0.68
N LEU A 84 -8.06 3.83 -0.67
CA LEU A 84 -9.34 4.44 -0.30
C LEU A 84 -10.30 4.64 -1.47
N THR A 85 -9.81 4.64 -2.71
CA THR A 85 -10.59 4.94 -3.92
C THR A 85 -10.51 3.83 -4.96
N GLY A 86 -9.45 3.02 -4.92
CA GLY A 86 -9.22 1.92 -5.86
C GLY A 86 -9.68 0.55 -5.34
N HIS A 87 -8.72 -0.28 -4.96
CA HIS A 87 -8.92 -1.71 -4.67
C HIS A 87 -8.62 -2.10 -3.22
N GLY A 88 -8.44 -1.12 -2.33
CA GLY A 88 -8.36 -1.39 -0.89
C GLY A 88 -9.68 -1.90 -0.31
N PRO A 89 -9.65 -2.39 0.93
CA PRO A 89 -10.80 -3.03 1.57
C PRO A 89 -11.93 -2.07 1.89
N PHE A 90 -11.65 -0.77 1.94
CA PHE A 90 -12.62 0.26 2.30
C PHE A 90 -12.56 1.41 1.30
N LEU A 91 -13.72 1.85 0.85
CA LEU A 91 -13.87 2.98 -0.06
C LEU A 91 -14.43 4.19 0.69
N VAL A 92 -13.73 5.32 0.59
CA VAL A 92 -14.22 6.59 1.11
C VAL A 92 -15.46 7.02 0.34
N GLN A 93 -16.49 7.43 1.06
CA GLN A 93 -17.75 7.89 0.48
C GLN A 93 -17.78 9.41 0.33
N GLU A 94 -18.73 9.89 -0.46
CA GLU A 94 -19.04 11.32 -0.53
C GLU A 94 -19.27 11.89 0.87
N GLY A 95 -18.67 13.06 1.15
CA GLY A 95 -18.62 13.66 2.50
C GLY A 95 -17.37 13.32 3.31
N GLY A 96 -16.54 12.35 2.88
CA GLY A 96 -15.17 12.14 3.37
C GLY A 96 -15.04 11.60 4.81
N ASN A 97 -16.15 11.29 5.48
CA ASN A 97 -16.18 10.82 6.87
C ASN A 97 -16.70 9.38 7.03
N THR A 98 -17.14 8.76 5.94
CA THR A 98 -17.74 7.42 5.94
C THR A 98 -16.93 6.50 5.03
N LEU A 99 -16.69 5.27 5.50
CA LEU A 99 -15.98 4.22 4.79
C LEU A 99 -16.93 3.03 4.57
N LYS A 100 -17.04 2.55 3.33
CA LYS A 100 -17.80 1.33 3.01
C LYS A 100 -16.86 0.21 2.60
N SER A 101 -17.21 -1.03 2.97
CA SER A 101 -16.46 -2.21 2.53
C SER A 101 -16.49 -2.38 1.02
N ASN A 102 -15.34 -2.72 0.43
CA ASN A 102 -15.19 -3.00 -0.99
C ASN A 102 -15.31 -4.51 -1.25
N PRO A 103 -16.40 -4.98 -1.90
CA PRO A 103 -16.56 -6.40 -2.21
C PRO A 103 -15.54 -6.93 -3.25
N HIS A 104 -14.85 -6.03 -3.96
CA HIS A 104 -13.84 -6.36 -4.97
C HIS A 104 -12.42 -6.04 -4.51
N SER A 105 -12.20 -5.93 -3.20
CA SER A 105 -10.86 -5.63 -2.69
C SER A 105 -9.85 -6.70 -3.05
N TRP A 106 -8.64 -6.28 -3.39
CA TRP A 106 -7.54 -7.20 -3.64
C TRP A 106 -7.08 -7.92 -2.38
N ASN A 107 -7.34 -7.38 -1.18
CA ASN A 107 -7.01 -8.10 0.05
C ASN A 107 -7.91 -9.32 0.28
N THR A 108 -8.92 -9.60 -0.56
CA THR A 108 -9.69 -10.85 -0.50
C THR A 108 -8.82 -12.10 -0.67
N ILE A 109 -7.69 -11.99 -1.38
CA ILE A 109 -6.79 -13.12 -1.70
C ILE A 109 -5.30 -12.82 -1.48
N ALA A 110 -4.94 -11.62 -1.02
CA ALA A 110 -3.55 -11.21 -0.81
C ALA A 110 -3.40 -10.36 0.45
N ASN A 111 -2.21 -10.38 1.03
CA ASN A 111 -1.79 -9.40 2.03
C ASN A 111 -1.29 -8.16 1.28
N MET A 112 -1.99 -7.03 1.41
CA MET A 112 -1.71 -5.83 0.63
C MET A 112 -0.90 -4.82 1.44
N LEU A 113 0.25 -4.41 0.91
CA LEU A 113 1.09 -3.35 1.46
C LEU A 113 0.98 -2.11 0.57
N TYR A 114 0.30 -1.08 1.07
CA TYR A 114 0.26 0.23 0.41
C TYR A 114 1.36 1.08 1.02
N LEU A 115 2.32 1.51 0.19
CA LEU A 115 3.48 2.26 0.67
C LEU A 115 3.50 3.64 0.02
N GLU A 116 3.55 4.70 0.84
CA GLU A 116 3.66 6.07 0.35
C GLU A 116 5.13 6.40 0.06
N THR A 117 5.50 6.46 -1.21
CA THR A 117 6.86 6.80 -1.64
C THR A 117 6.83 7.81 -2.77
N PRO A 118 7.87 8.64 -2.92
CA PRO A 118 9.05 8.80 -2.03
C PRO A 118 8.73 9.57 -0.74
N ALA A 119 9.77 9.90 0.05
CA ALA A 119 9.63 10.79 1.21
C ALA A 119 9.00 12.13 0.77
N GLY A 120 8.09 12.67 1.56
CA GLY A 120 7.30 13.87 1.24
C GLY A 120 5.93 13.57 0.61
N VAL A 121 5.66 12.34 0.20
CA VAL A 121 4.35 11.91 -0.28
C VAL A 121 3.45 11.54 0.89
N GLY A 122 2.26 12.16 0.96
CA GLY A 122 1.26 11.85 1.97
C GLY A 122 1.79 12.07 3.39
N TYR A 123 1.84 10.99 4.18
CA TYR A 123 2.38 10.99 5.54
C TYR A 123 3.88 10.66 5.60
N SER A 124 4.50 10.22 4.50
CA SER A 124 5.94 9.94 4.44
C SER A 124 6.78 11.20 4.57
N TYR A 125 7.90 11.13 5.28
CA TYR A 125 8.75 12.29 5.55
C TYR A 125 10.25 11.94 5.57
N SER A 126 11.08 12.98 5.58
CA SER A 126 12.51 12.85 5.82
C SER A 126 12.94 13.81 6.93
N ASP A 127 13.81 13.35 7.83
CA ASP A 127 14.26 14.10 9.00
C ASP A 127 14.96 15.42 8.62
N ASP A 128 15.74 15.40 7.53
CA ASP A 128 16.44 16.58 6.98
C ASP A 128 15.62 17.33 5.92
N LYS A 129 14.39 16.87 5.62
CA LYS A 129 13.49 17.38 4.58
C LYS A 129 14.10 17.32 3.16
N SER A 130 15.01 16.37 2.91
CA SER A 130 15.58 16.09 1.60
C SER A 130 14.75 15.03 0.84
N TYR A 131 14.20 15.42 -0.31
CA TYR A 131 13.24 14.61 -1.07
C TYR A 131 13.78 14.07 -2.39
N GLN A 132 15.07 13.76 -2.46
CA GLN A 132 15.67 13.13 -3.64
C GLN A 132 15.08 11.72 -3.89
N ILE A 133 14.81 11.38 -5.15
CA ILE A 133 14.06 10.17 -5.54
C ILE A 133 14.97 9.26 -6.37
N ASN A 134 14.98 7.96 -6.08
CA ASN A 134 15.53 6.93 -6.96
C ASN A 134 14.69 5.66 -6.89
N ASP A 135 14.08 5.28 -8.00
CA ASP A 135 13.16 4.13 -8.03
C ASP A 135 13.86 2.94 -8.71
N THR A 136 14.00 1.81 -8.02
CA THR A 136 14.41 0.55 -8.67
C THR A 136 13.91 -0.65 -7.88
N GLN A 137 12.90 -1.36 -8.40
CA GLN A 137 12.69 -2.82 -8.34
C GLN A 137 11.37 -3.21 -9.04
N GLY A 138 11.26 -4.46 -9.50
CA GLY A 138 10.26 -4.94 -10.48
C GLY A 138 8.79 -4.61 -10.16
N ILE A 139 8.01 -4.34 -11.21
CA ILE A 139 6.72 -3.61 -11.14
C ILE A 139 5.65 -4.29 -12.00
N ALA A 140 4.42 -4.39 -11.50
CA ALA A 140 3.22 -4.53 -12.32
C ALA A 140 2.61 -3.13 -12.52
N ILE A 141 2.50 -2.68 -13.77
CA ILE A 141 2.18 -1.29 -14.11
C ILE A 141 0.78 -1.22 -14.73
N GLY A 142 -0.19 -0.66 -14.00
CA GLY A 142 -1.49 -0.26 -14.55
C GLY A 142 -1.41 1.16 -15.13
N ASN A 143 -1.77 1.34 -16.41
CA ASN A 143 -1.78 2.63 -17.10
C ASN A 143 -0.47 3.45 -16.98
N GLY A 144 0.70 2.81 -16.86
CA GLY A 144 1.92 3.55 -16.60
C GLY A 144 2.60 4.13 -17.82
N LEU A 145 3.33 5.20 -17.56
CA LEU A 145 4.21 5.87 -18.51
C LEU A 145 5.48 5.04 -18.70
N THR A 146 5.48 4.19 -19.73
CA THR A 146 6.59 3.27 -20.04
C THR A 146 7.58 3.85 -21.04
N ASP A 147 7.11 4.69 -21.96
CA ASP A 147 7.90 5.38 -22.97
C ASP A 147 7.21 6.70 -23.34
N TYR A 148 7.94 7.82 -23.26
CA TYR A 148 7.38 9.15 -23.51
C TYR A 148 6.97 9.34 -24.98
N GLU A 149 7.80 8.90 -25.92
CA GLU A 149 7.54 9.09 -27.34
C GLU A 149 6.32 8.28 -27.79
N ILE A 150 6.24 7.01 -27.37
CA ILE A 150 5.09 6.16 -27.69
C ILE A 150 3.82 6.71 -27.03
N ASN A 151 3.90 7.14 -25.77
CA ASN A 151 2.76 7.75 -25.07
C ASN A 151 2.27 9.00 -25.81
N ASP A 152 3.16 9.95 -26.12
CA ASP A 152 2.81 11.23 -26.72
C ASP A 152 2.27 11.06 -28.16
N ASN A 153 2.91 10.20 -28.95
CA ASN A 153 2.42 9.87 -30.28
C ASN A 153 1.04 9.22 -30.20
N SER A 154 0.83 8.24 -29.31
CA SER A 154 -0.47 7.58 -29.18
C SER A 154 -1.57 8.51 -28.67
N LEU A 155 -1.23 9.48 -27.82
CA LEU A 155 -2.18 10.44 -27.25
C LEU A 155 -2.76 11.37 -28.31
N LEU A 156 -1.95 11.82 -29.28
CA LEU A 156 -2.43 12.64 -30.38
C LEU A 156 -3.47 11.91 -31.22
N TYR A 157 -3.20 10.63 -31.56
CA TYR A 157 -4.15 9.78 -32.28
C TYR A 157 -5.41 9.52 -31.44
N PHE A 158 -5.24 9.22 -30.15
CA PHE A 158 -6.37 9.03 -29.24
C PHE A 158 -7.28 10.27 -29.24
N ALA A 159 -6.71 11.46 -29.07
CA ALA A 159 -7.47 12.71 -29.03
C ALA A 159 -8.24 12.96 -30.33
N TYR A 160 -7.61 12.73 -31.49
CA TYR A 160 -8.26 12.89 -32.78
C TYR A 160 -9.40 11.88 -33.00
N TYR A 161 -9.15 10.59 -32.81
CA TYR A 161 -10.14 9.53 -33.06
C TYR A 161 -11.25 9.47 -32.00
N HIS A 162 -11.10 10.18 -30.88
CA HIS A 162 -12.15 10.35 -29.87
C HIS A 162 -12.81 11.74 -29.94
N GLY A 163 -12.53 12.53 -30.99
CA GLY A 163 -13.20 13.81 -31.24
C GLY A 163 -12.89 14.91 -30.23
N LEU A 164 -11.75 14.83 -29.54
CA LEU A 164 -11.30 15.84 -28.58
C LEU A 164 -10.61 17.02 -29.27
N ILE A 165 -10.02 16.78 -30.45
CA ILE A 165 -9.36 17.78 -31.31
C ILE A 165 -9.71 17.51 -32.77
N ASP A 166 -9.78 18.57 -33.57
CA ASP A 166 -9.91 18.53 -35.02
C ASP A 166 -8.55 18.75 -35.71
N THR A 167 -8.56 18.68 -37.05
CA THR A 167 -7.41 18.96 -37.92
C THR A 167 -7.24 20.43 -38.21
#